data_AF-A0A0B1SK52-F1
#
_entry.id   AF-A0A0B1SK52-F1
#
_cell.length_a   1.000
_cell.length_b   1.000
_cell.length_c   1.000
_cell.angle_alpha   90.00
_cell.angle_beta   90.00
_cell.angle_gamma   90.00
#
_symmetry.space_group_name_H-M   'P 1'
#
loop_
_entity.id
_entity.type
_entity.pdbx_description
1 polymer ?
#
loop_
_entity_poly.entity_id
_entity_poly.type
_entity_poly.pdbx_seq_one_letter_code
_entity_poly.pdbx_strand_id
1 'polypeptide(L)'
;MELREKPALEKLLKDAPVEYFSNILLYIDTLDYASIPDYDHVAAQLEASLEAYNLKYADPPDWDTMMAYLGPRYEKTLSYKLQCKERNSSGLLAKANFKFSEIML
;
A
#
# COMPACT_ATOMS: atom_id res chain seq x y z
N MET A 1 14.12 -9.64 -19.89
CA MET A 1 14.90 -9.33 -18.69
C MET A 1 13.91 -9.20 -17.56
N GLU A 2 13.83 -10.21 -16.70
CA GLU A 2 12.96 -10.13 -15.52
C GLU A 2 13.61 -9.16 -14.52
N LEU A 3 13.08 -7.94 -14.44
CA LEU A 3 13.62 -6.85 -13.64
C LEU A 3 13.58 -7.13 -12.12
N ARG A 4 12.91 -8.22 -11.73
CA ARG A 4 12.65 -8.63 -10.34
C ARG A 4 13.49 -9.82 -9.90
N GLU A 5 14.35 -10.34 -10.77
CA GLU A 5 15.35 -11.31 -10.33
C GLU A 5 16.35 -10.66 -9.37
N LYS A 6 16.75 -11.42 -8.35
CA LYS A 6 17.71 -10.99 -7.32
C LYS A 6 18.95 -10.25 -7.87
N PRO A 7 19.70 -10.74 -8.86
CA PRO A 7 20.87 -10.03 -9.39
C PRO A 7 20.51 -8.70 -10.07
N ALA A 8 19.33 -8.59 -10.69
CA ALA A 8 18.87 -7.34 -11.28
C ALA A 8 18.46 -6.33 -10.20
N LEU A 9 17.79 -6.80 -9.14
CA LEU A 9 17.41 -5.99 -7.98
C LEU A 9 18.63 -5.49 -7.20
N GLU A 10 19.63 -6.35 -6.96
CA GLU A 10 20.90 -5.96 -6.32
C GLU A 10 21.64 -4.88 -7.12
N LYS A 11 21.61 -4.99 -8.46
CA LYS A 11 22.20 -3.97 -9.32
C LYS A 11 21.41 -2.65 -9.29
N LEU A 12 20.08 -2.73 -9.25
CA LEU A 12 19.19 -1.56 -9.19
C LEU A 12 19.30 -0.82 -7.86
N LEU A 13 19.41 -1.57 -6.76
CA LEU A 13 19.38 -1.08 -5.38
C LEU A 13 20.78 -1.00 -4.75
N LYS A 14 21.85 -0.95 -5.55
CA LYS A 14 23.24 -1.04 -5.10
C LYS A 14 23.60 -0.13 -3.91
N ASP A 15 23.06 1.07 -3.90
CA ASP A 15 23.35 2.09 -2.87
C ASP A 15 22.15 2.32 -1.92
N ALA A 16 21.20 1.37 -1.90
CA ALA A 16 19.98 1.42 -1.10
C ALA A 16 19.87 0.18 -0.18
N PRO A 17 18.96 0.20 0.81
CA PRO A 17 18.65 -0.97 1.64
C PRO A 17 17.99 -2.09 0.82
N VAL A 18 18.81 -2.92 0.15
CA VAL A 18 18.37 -3.91 -0.85
C VAL A 18 17.27 -4.82 -0.31
N GLU A 19 17.44 -5.35 0.90
CA GLU A 19 16.51 -6.30 1.51
C GLU A 19 15.10 -5.72 1.68
N TYR A 20 14.99 -4.58 2.36
CA TYR A 20 13.70 -3.93 2.62
C TYR A 20 13.01 -3.45 1.34
N PHE A 21 13.78 -2.84 0.43
CA PHE A 21 13.22 -2.35 -0.84
C PHE A 21 12.85 -3.49 -1.79
N SER A 22 13.58 -4.61 -1.78
CA SER A 22 13.19 -5.80 -2.55
C SER A 22 11.86 -6.38 -2.07
N ASN A 23 11.63 -6.43 -0.76
CA ASN A 23 10.37 -6.90 -0.19
C ASN A 23 9.19 -6.02 -0.61
N ILE A 24 9.36 -4.69 -0.61
CA ILE A 24 8.34 -3.75 -1.09
C ILE A 24 8.05 -3.97 -2.58
N LEU A 25 9.09 -4.14 -3.41
CA LEU A 25 8.91 -4.35 -4.85
C LEU A 25 8.20 -5.68 -5.16
N LEU A 26 8.59 -6.75 -4.47
CA LEU A 26 7.94 -8.06 -4.61
C LEU A 26 6.49 -7.98 -4.14
N TYR A 27 6.22 -7.27 -3.04
CA TYR A 27 4.86 -7.02 -2.57
C TYR A 27 4.01 -6.30 -3.62
N ILE A 28 4.53 -5.24 -4.25
CA ILE A 28 3.80 -4.49 -5.29
C ILE A 28 3.47 -5.40 -6.48
N ASP A 29 4.37 -6.30 -6.85
CA ASP A 29 4.12 -7.24 -7.96
C ASP A 29 3.02 -8.27 -7.64
N THR A 30 2.70 -8.51 -6.36
CA THR A 30 1.56 -9.36 -5.96
C THR A 30 0.21 -8.66 -6.05
N LEU A 31 0.18 -7.34 -6.27
CA LEU A 31 -1.06 -6.57 -6.27
C LEU A 31 -1.79 -6.68 -7.61
N ASP A 32 -3.07 -7.04 -7.53
CA ASP A 32 -3.98 -6.93 -8.66
C ASP A 32 -4.46 -5.49 -8.83
N TYR A 33 -4.91 -5.14 -10.04
CA TYR A 33 -5.42 -3.80 -10.35
C TYR A 33 -6.53 -3.32 -9.40
N ALA A 34 -7.41 -4.22 -8.96
CA ALA A 34 -8.52 -3.91 -8.06
C ALA A 34 -8.20 -4.16 -6.58
N SER A 35 -6.98 -4.60 -6.25
CA SER A 35 -6.58 -4.86 -4.87
C SER A 35 -6.39 -3.56 -4.10
N ILE A 36 -6.75 -3.56 -2.82
CA ILE A 36 -6.46 -2.44 -1.91
C ILE A 36 -5.07 -2.71 -1.33
N PRO A 37 -4.06 -1.84 -1.57
CA PRO A 37 -2.73 -2.03 -1.01
C PRO A 37 -2.73 -1.90 0.52
N ASP A 38 -2.01 -2.81 1.16
CA ASP A 38 -1.63 -2.78 2.56
C ASP A 38 -0.43 -1.85 2.76
N TYR A 39 -0.74 -0.60 3.08
CA TYR A 39 0.26 0.41 3.38
C TYR A 39 0.96 0.14 4.73
N ASP A 40 0.37 -0.63 5.65
CA ASP A 40 1.02 -0.97 6.92
C ASP A 40 2.25 -1.83 6.66
N HIS A 41 2.17 -2.76 5.69
CA HIS A 41 3.30 -3.59 5.27
C HIS A 41 4.45 -2.74 4.72
N VAL A 42 4.14 -1.79 3.82
CA VAL A 42 5.15 -0.90 3.22
C VAL A 42 5.78 0.00 4.29
N ALA A 43 4.97 0.56 5.19
CA ALA A 43 5.47 1.39 6.28
C ALA A 43 6.39 0.62 7.22
N ALA A 44 6.07 -0.63 7.54
CA ALA A 44 6.90 -1.48 8.39
C ALA A 44 8.28 -1.78 7.76
N GLN A 45 8.33 -2.02 6.43
CA GLN A 45 9.62 -2.22 5.73
C GLN A 45 10.46 -0.94 5.73
N LEU A 46 9.83 0.21 5.56
CA LEU A 46 10.50 1.51 5.62
C LEU A 46 11.03 1.82 7.03
N GLU A 47 10.22 1.61 8.07
CA GLU A 47 10.62 1.80 9.46
C GLU A 47 11.79 0.89 9.84
N ALA A 48 11.73 -0.39 9.47
CA ALA A 48 12.84 -1.33 9.69
C ALA A 48 14.13 -0.88 8.97
N SER A 49 14.02 -0.31 7.77
CA SER A 49 15.18 0.24 7.06
C SER A 49 15.75 1.49 7.73
N LEU A 50 14.90 2.36 8.31
CA LEU A 50 15.35 3.53 9.06
C LEU A 50 16.13 3.12 10.32
N GLU A 51 15.62 2.13 11.05
CA GLU A 51 16.28 1.59 12.24
C GLU A 51 17.63 0.95 11.90
N ALA A 52 17.68 0.10 10.86
CA ALA A 52 18.90 -0.60 10.45
C ALA A 52 20.03 0.36 10.00
N TYR A 53 19.65 1.48 9.37
CA TYR A 53 20.60 2.49 8.89
C TYR A 53 20.76 3.67 9.86
N ASN A 54 20.16 3.59 11.06
CA ASN A 54 20.24 4.60 12.12
C ASN A 54 19.83 6.01 11.65
N LEU A 55 18.78 6.08 10.83
CA LEU A 55 18.17 7.32 10.34
C LEU A 55 17.03 7.75 11.27
N LYS A 56 16.88 9.05 11.50
CA LYS A 56 15.85 9.59 12.41
C LYS A 56 14.93 10.55 11.68
N TYR A 57 13.65 10.53 12.05
CA TYR A 57 12.67 11.53 11.59
C TYR A 57 12.97 12.97 12.02
N ALA A 58 13.86 13.14 13.00
CA ALA A 58 14.32 14.46 13.43
C ALA A 58 15.43 15.02 12.54
N ASP A 59 16.06 14.18 11.71
CA ASP A 59 17.13 14.62 10.83
C ASP A 59 16.53 15.51 9.72
N PRO A 60 17.17 16.64 9.40
CA PRO A 60 16.69 17.53 8.36
C PRO A 60 16.78 16.85 6.99
N PRO A 61 15.79 17.05 6.10
CA PRO A 61 15.89 16.55 4.75
C PRO A 61 16.97 17.29 3.96
N ASP A 62 17.56 16.64 2.95
CA ASP A 62 18.65 17.22 2.16
C ASP A 62 18.29 18.54 1.44
N TRP A 63 16.99 18.78 1.20
CA TRP A 63 16.49 19.99 0.56
C TRP A 63 16.22 21.16 1.53
N ASP A 64 16.17 20.89 2.84
CA ASP A 64 16.07 21.90 3.89
C ASP A 64 16.90 21.47 5.10
N THR A 65 18.19 21.84 5.07
CA THR A 65 19.17 21.44 6.08
C THR A 65 19.00 22.13 7.43
N MET A 66 18.09 23.10 7.54
CA MET A 66 17.93 23.94 8.73
C MET A 66 16.87 23.41 9.70
N MET A 67 15.92 22.59 9.22
CA MET A 67 14.78 22.16 10.01
C MET A 67 14.41 20.69 9.77
N ALA A 68 13.94 20.02 10.82
CA ALA A 68 13.35 18.69 10.70
C ALA A 68 12.08 18.73 9.83
N TYR A 69 11.78 17.64 9.12
CA TYR A 69 10.57 17.56 8.32
C TYR A 69 9.30 17.53 9.22
N LEU A 70 8.48 18.58 9.08
CA LEU A 70 7.20 18.77 9.79
C LEU A 70 5.97 18.32 8.97
N GLY A 71 6.17 17.69 7.82
CA GLY A 71 5.05 17.26 6.97
C GLY A 71 4.27 16.06 7.53
N PRO A 72 3.20 15.65 6.83
CA PRO A 72 2.35 14.54 7.26
C PRO A 72 3.18 13.27 7.40
N ARG A 73 3.00 12.61 8.55
CA ARG A 73 3.64 11.33 8.85
C ARG A 73 2.65 10.21 8.67
N TYR A 74 3.17 9.06 8.26
CA TYR A 74 2.35 7.87 8.21
C TYR A 74 1.95 7.48 9.64
N GLU A 75 0.67 7.54 9.93
CA GLU A 75 0.10 7.07 11.19
C GLU A 75 -0.66 5.77 10.89
N LYS A 76 -0.28 4.71 11.61
CA LYS A 76 -0.94 3.41 11.53
C LYS A 76 -2.35 3.54 12.09
N THR A 77 -3.29 3.97 11.24
CA THR A 77 -4.65 4.24 11.68
C THR A 77 -5.40 2.91 11.67
N LEU A 78 -5.47 2.28 12.83
CA LEU A 78 -6.31 1.10 13.06
C LEU A 78 -7.76 1.40 12.64
N SER A 79 -8.23 0.63 11.66
CA SER A 79 -9.59 0.64 11.11
C SER A 79 -9.98 1.90 10.34
N TYR A 80 -9.66 1.91 9.04
CA TYR A 80 -10.67 2.38 8.09
C TYR A 80 -11.87 1.44 8.24
N LYS A 81 -12.80 1.75 9.16
CA LYS A 81 -14.20 1.41 8.92
C LYS A 81 -14.53 2.09 7.61
N LEU A 82 -14.41 1.36 6.50
CA LEU A 82 -15.14 1.69 5.30
C LEU A 82 -16.58 1.79 5.76
N GLN A 83 -17.08 3.01 5.96
CA GLN A 83 -18.50 3.23 6.04
C GLN A 83 -19.01 2.94 4.64
N CYS A 84 -19.16 1.66 4.31
CA CYS A 84 -20.13 1.23 3.33
C CYS A 84 -21.42 1.82 3.85
N LYS A 85 -21.83 2.95 3.26
CA LYS A 85 -23.07 3.62 3.58
C LYS A 85 -24.16 2.59 3.33
N GLU A 86 -24.64 1.94 4.39
CA GLU A 86 -25.81 1.11 4.35
C GLU A 86 -26.91 2.02 3.82
N ARG A 87 -27.27 1.83 2.54
CA ARG A 87 -28.50 2.39 2.01
C ARG A 87 -29.59 1.68 2.78
N ASN A 88 -30.11 2.34 3.81
CA ASN A 88 -31.35 1.96 4.46
C ASN A 88 -32.42 1.88 3.38
N SER A 89 -32.62 0.69 2.81
CA SER A 89 -33.78 0.35 1.99
C SER A 89 -34.96 0.09 2.92
N SER A 90 -35.30 1.09 3.72
CA SER A 90 -36.56 1.18 4.43
C SER A 90 -37.50 2.07 3.61
N GLY A 91 -38.21 1.45 2.66
CA GLY A 91 -39.38 2.04 2.03
C GLY A 91 -39.23 2.35 0.54
N LEU A 92 -39.47 1.35 -0.30
CA LEU A 92 -40.68 1.32 -1.14
C LEU A 92 -40.63 0.11 -2.08
N LEU A 93 -41.73 -0.64 -2.02
CA LEU A 93 -42.04 -1.80 -2.82
C LEU A 93 -41.95 -1.51 -4.33
N ALA A 94 -41.14 -2.30 -5.03
CA ALA A 94 -41.50 -2.72 -6.38
C ALA A 94 -41.09 -4.18 -6.53
N LYS A 95 -42.08 -5.05 -6.48
CA LYS A 95 -41.95 -6.47 -6.85
C LYS A 95 -41.44 -6.53 -8.29
N ALA A 96 -40.28 -7.15 -8.50
CA ALA A 96 -39.93 -7.72 -9.79
C ALA A 96 -39.40 -9.12 -9.54
N ASN A 97 -40.30 -10.10 -9.61
CA ASN A 97 -39.94 -11.50 -9.77
C ASN A 97 -39.29 -11.66 -11.15
N PHE A 98 -37.98 -11.85 -11.21
CA PHE A 98 -37.34 -12.33 -12.43
C PHE A 98 -36.91 -13.77 -12.21
N LYS A 99 -37.67 -14.69 -12.83
CA LYS A 99 -37.32 -16.10 -12.95
C LYS A 99 -36.05 -16.21 -13.79
N PHE A 100 -35.01 -16.78 -13.23
CA PHE A 100 -33.78 -17.14 -13.94
C PHE A 100 -33.99 -18.51 -14.59
N SER A 101 -34.60 -18.53 -15.77
CA SER A 101 -34.55 -19.67 -16.69
C SER A 101 -34.79 -19.17 -18.10
N GLU A 102 -33.88 -19.55 -19.00
CA GLU A 102 -33.83 -19.23 -20.43
C GLU A 102 -33.12 -17.91 -20.77
N ILE A 103 -31.81 -17.99 -21.00
CA ILE A 103 -31.21 -17.74 -22.31
C ILE A 103 -30.01 -18.69 -22.42
N MET A 104 -30.24 -19.83 -23.08
CA MET A 104 -29.21 -20.51 -23.86
C MET A 104 -29.64 -20.30 -25.32
N LEU A 105 -28.83 -19.55 -26.06
CA LEU A 105 -28.52 -19.69 -27.49
C LEU A 105 -27.44 -18.68 -27.85
#